data_AF-A0A7Y8E514-F1
#
_entry.id   AF-A0A7Y8E514-F1
#
_cell.length_a   1.000
_cell.length_b   1.000
_cell.length_c   1.000
_cell.angle_alpha   90.00
_cell.angle_beta   90.00
_cell.angle_gamma   90.00
#
_symmetry.space_group_name_H-M   'P 1'
#
loop_
_entity.id
_entity.type
_entity.pdbx_description
1 polymer ?
#
loop_
_entity_poly.entity_id
_entity_poly.type
_entity_poly.pdbx_seq_one_letter_code
_entity_poly.pdbx_strand_id
1 'polypeptide(L)'
;SLRWLREGRADLAAVDSVTYDYLARFAPEEVAGLRTVTRSAPSPTLPFIGPLHLSDEQVAHIREVMNQALQDLPHVVATLGIQAVLPASEDDYQVLLNYQQAAATAGYPHLR
;
A
#
# COMPACT_ATOMS: atom_id res chain seq x y z
N SER A 1 -9.98 -10.91 6.86
CA SER A 1 -8.70 -11.65 6.86
C SER A 1 -8.77 -12.77 5.83
N LEU A 2 -7.72 -12.96 5.01
CA LEU A 2 -7.67 -14.05 4.03
C LEU A 2 -7.76 -15.44 4.69
N ARG A 3 -7.08 -15.61 5.84
CA ARG A 3 -7.17 -16.83 6.65
C ARG A 3 -8.62 -17.17 7.04
N TRP A 4 -9.41 -16.18 7.45
CA TRP A 4 -10.81 -16.42 7.84
C TRP A 4 -11.68 -16.84 6.65
N LEU A 5 -11.40 -16.34 5.44
CA LEU A 5 -12.07 -16.82 4.23
C LEU A 5 -11.76 -18.31 4.00
N ARG A 6 -10.47 -18.68 4.10
CA ARG A 6 -10.02 -20.07 3.92
C ARG A 6 -10.58 -21.03 4.97
N GLU A 7 -10.74 -20.56 6.21
CA GLU A 7 -11.33 -21.32 7.31
C GLU A 7 -12.87 -21.32 7.31
N GLY A 8 -13.53 -20.66 6.33
CA GLY A 8 -14.99 -20.57 6.26
C GLY A 8 -15.61 -19.73 7.38
N ARG A 9 -14.84 -18.82 7.97
CA ARG A 9 -15.24 -17.94 9.09
C ARG A 9 -15.66 -16.54 8.66
N ALA A 10 -15.51 -16.22 7.37
CA ALA A 10 -15.96 -14.99 6.75
C ALA A 10 -16.28 -15.25 5.27
N ASP A 11 -17.22 -14.50 4.73
CA ASP A 11 -17.61 -14.60 3.30
C ASP A 11 -16.81 -13.63 2.42
N LEU A 12 -16.38 -12.49 2.98
CA LEU A 12 -15.71 -11.41 2.27
C LEU A 12 -14.60 -10.78 3.12
N ALA A 13 -13.56 -10.30 2.46
CA ALA A 13 -12.53 -9.47 3.08
C ALA A 13 -12.05 -8.39 2.10
N ALA A 14 -11.87 -7.16 2.58
CA ALA A 14 -11.08 -6.15 1.90
C ALA A 14 -9.61 -6.36 2.26
N VAL A 15 -8.73 -6.38 1.25
CA VAL A 15 -7.30 -6.63 1.40
C VAL A 15 -6.55 -5.67 0.49
N ASP A 16 -5.45 -5.14 0.99
CA ASP A 16 -4.51 -4.35 0.19
C ASP A 16 -3.98 -5.18 -1.00
N SER A 17 -3.96 -4.59 -2.19
CA SER A 17 -3.61 -5.32 -3.42
C SER A 17 -2.16 -5.74 -3.42
N VAL A 18 -1.26 -4.95 -2.86
CA VAL A 18 0.17 -5.31 -2.76
C VAL A 18 0.30 -6.54 -1.87
N THR A 19 -0.29 -6.52 -0.68
CA THR A 19 -0.33 -7.66 0.23
C THR A 19 -0.87 -8.93 -0.44
N TYR A 20 -1.97 -8.81 -1.19
CA TYR A 20 -2.55 -9.94 -1.92
C TYR A 20 -1.58 -10.50 -2.97
N ASP A 21 -0.96 -9.64 -3.78
CA ASP A 21 0.00 -10.05 -4.81
C ASP A 21 1.25 -10.70 -4.21
N TYR A 22 1.72 -10.21 -3.06
CA TYR A 22 2.81 -10.84 -2.31
C TYR A 22 2.46 -12.25 -1.86
N LEU A 23 1.27 -12.44 -1.29
CA LEU A 23 0.81 -13.77 -0.88
C LEU A 23 0.66 -14.68 -2.10
N ALA A 24 0.06 -14.20 -3.20
CA ALA A 24 -0.05 -14.99 -4.42
C ALA A 24 1.32 -15.44 -4.97
N ARG A 25 2.36 -14.61 -4.83
CA ARG A 25 3.71 -14.91 -5.32
C ARG A 25 4.51 -15.80 -4.39
N PHE A 26 4.45 -15.58 -3.07
CA PHE A 26 5.37 -16.19 -2.10
C PHE A 26 4.70 -17.19 -1.14
N ALA A 27 3.37 -17.19 -1.06
CA ALA A 27 2.55 -18.10 -0.23
C ALA A 27 1.20 -18.40 -0.93
N PRO A 28 1.22 -18.98 -2.14
CA PRO A 28 0.02 -19.11 -3.00
C PRO A 28 -1.14 -19.87 -2.33
N GLU A 29 -0.85 -20.74 -1.36
CA GLU A 29 -1.83 -21.44 -0.54
C GLU A 29 -2.71 -20.50 0.30
N GLU A 30 -2.24 -19.31 0.65
CA GLU A 30 -3.01 -18.31 1.42
C GLU A 30 -4.11 -17.65 0.59
N VAL A 31 -3.99 -17.68 -0.74
CA VAL A 31 -4.98 -17.13 -1.67
C VAL A 31 -5.69 -18.21 -2.51
N ALA A 32 -5.33 -19.48 -2.33
CA ALA A 32 -5.91 -20.58 -3.06
C ALA A 32 -7.42 -20.69 -2.83
N GLY A 33 -8.18 -20.81 -3.93
CA GLY A 33 -9.65 -20.89 -3.89
C GLY A 33 -10.36 -19.57 -3.64
N LEU A 34 -9.64 -18.46 -3.44
CA LEU A 34 -10.22 -17.13 -3.36
C LEU A 34 -10.39 -16.53 -4.77
N ARG A 35 -11.30 -15.56 -4.89
CA ARG A 35 -11.47 -14.77 -6.11
C ARG A 35 -11.66 -13.30 -5.77
N THR A 36 -11.10 -12.42 -6.59
CA THR A 36 -11.38 -10.99 -6.50
C THR A 36 -12.78 -10.71 -7.00
N VAL A 37 -13.64 -10.14 -6.16
CA VAL A 37 -15.03 -9.79 -6.50
C VAL A 37 -15.18 -8.36 -6.99
N THR A 38 -14.33 -7.45 -6.50
CA THR A 38 -14.30 -6.04 -6.88
C THR A 38 -12.95 -5.43 -6.52
N ARG A 39 -12.68 -4.22 -7.01
CA ARG A 39 -11.54 -3.38 -6.62
C ARG A 39 -12.07 -2.05 -6.09
N SER A 40 -11.44 -1.52 -5.04
CA SER A 40 -11.74 -0.18 -4.54
C SER A 40 -11.23 0.89 -5.52
N ALA A 41 -11.66 2.13 -5.31
CA ALA A 41 -11.07 3.28 -5.98
C ALA A 41 -9.54 3.34 -5.71
N PRO A 42 -8.74 3.82 -6.67
CA PRO A 42 -7.29 3.89 -6.53
C PRO A 42 -6.87 4.89 -5.44
N SER A 43 -5.73 4.63 -4.80
CA SER A 43 -5.10 5.55 -3.86
C SER A 43 -3.60 5.63 -4.13
N PRO A 44 -2.92 6.70 -3.69
CA PRO A 44 -1.46 6.69 -3.61
C PRO A 44 -0.97 5.53 -2.73
N THR A 45 0.26 5.08 -2.98
CA THR A 45 0.95 4.09 -2.14
C THR A 45 1.33 4.69 -0.79
N LEU A 46 1.71 3.85 0.18
CA LEU A 46 2.18 4.33 1.48
C LEU A 46 3.43 5.24 1.34
N PRO A 47 3.46 6.41 2.00
CA PRO A 47 4.58 7.33 1.91
C PRO A 47 5.77 6.87 2.77
N PHE A 48 6.97 7.31 2.39
CA PHE A 48 8.11 7.38 3.30
C PHE A 48 8.03 8.69 4.09
N ILE A 49 8.06 8.60 5.42
CA ILE A 49 7.94 9.75 6.32
C ILE A 49 9.27 9.95 7.04
N GLY A 50 9.84 11.16 6.95
CA GLY A 50 11.06 11.57 7.64
C GLY A 50 10.78 12.52 8.80
N PRO A 51 11.83 12.93 9.56
CA PRO A 51 11.71 13.95 10.59
C PRO A 51 11.22 15.30 10.04
N LEU A 52 10.42 16.02 10.83
CA LEU A 52 9.83 17.31 10.45
C LEU A 52 10.86 18.41 10.10
N HIS A 53 12.08 18.30 10.61
CA HIS A 53 13.13 19.31 10.43
C HIS A 53 14.05 19.05 9.23
N LEU A 54 13.75 18.05 8.39
CA LEU A 54 14.49 17.86 7.14
C LEU A 54 14.25 19.04 6.20
N SER A 55 15.32 19.59 5.64
CA SER A 55 15.21 20.56 4.55
C SER A 55 14.84 19.88 3.23
N ASP A 56 14.30 20.64 2.28
CA ASP A 56 13.96 20.13 0.94
C ASP A 56 15.18 19.52 0.23
N GLU A 57 16.37 20.09 0.43
CA GLU A 57 17.63 19.55 -0.09
C GLU A 57 17.94 18.17 0.50
N GLN A 58 17.77 18.00 1.82
CA GLN A 58 17.96 16.71 2.48
C GLN A 58 16.95 15.68 1.99
N VAL A 59 15.67 16.05 1.85
CA VAL A 59 14.63 15.17 1.31
C VAL A 59 14.96 14.74 -0.13
N ALA A 60 15.39 15.68 -0.97
CA ALA A 60 15.80 15.38 -2.34
C ALA A 60 16.99 14.43 -2.39
N HIS A 61 18.01 14.67 -1.55
CA HIS A 61 19.19 13.83 -1.47
C HIS A 61 18.88 12.41 -0.97
N ILE A 62 18.05 12.27 0.07
CA ILE A 62 17.60 10.95 0.56
C ILE A 62 16.89 10.19 -0.56
N ARG A 63 15.96 10.84 -1.26
CA ARG A 63 15.23 10.23 -2.38
C ARG A 63 16.17 9.82 -3.51
N GLU A 64 17.16 10.64 -3.85
CA GLU A 64 18.17 10.31 -4.86
C GLU A 64 18.93 9.05 -4.46
N VAL A 65 19.46 8.98 -3.24
CA VAL A 65 20.20 7.81 -2.74
C VAL A 65 19.31 6.57 -2.68
N MET A 66 18.03 6.69 -2.30
CA MET A 66 17.08 5.57 -2.35
C MET A 66 16.92 5.03 -3.78
N ASN A 67 16.77 5.92 -4.78
CA ASN A 67 16.64 5.50 -6.17
C ASN A 67 17.95 4.91 -6.73
N GLN A 68 19.11 5.42 -6.31
CA GLN A 68 20.40 4.82 -6.65
C GLN A 68 20.51 3.40 -6.06
N ALA A 69 20.13 3.21 -4.80
CA ALA A 69 20.13 1.90 -4.16
C ALA A 69 19.21 0.88 -4.88
N LEU A 70 18.05 1.31 -5.41
CA LEU A 70 17.18 0.44 -6.22
C LEU A 70 17.87 -0.01 -7.52
N GLN A 71 18.71 0.82 -8.13
CA GLN A 71 19.48 0.44 -9.32
C GLN A 71 20.62 -0.51 -8.97
N ASP A 72 21.32 -0.25 -7.87
CA ASP A 72 22.49 -1.02 -7.45
C ASP A 72 22.13 -2.39 -6.84
N LEU A 73 20.89 -2.54 -6.35
CA LEU A 73 20.43 -3.72 -5.62
C LEU A 73 19.20 -4.36 -6.30
N PRO A 74 19.36 -5.03 -7.46
CA PRO A 74 18.23 -5.61 -8.19
C PRO A 74 17.47 -6.69 -7.42
N HIS A 75 18.13 -7.37 -6.48
CA HIS A 75 17.47 -8.34 -5.59
C HIS A 75 16.51 -7.63 -4.61
N VAL A 76 16.86 -6.43 -4.13
CA VAL A 76 15.97 -5.61 -3.29
C VAL A 76 14.74 -5.19 -4.08
N VAL A 77 14.90 -4.75 -5.35
CA VAL A 77 13.77 -4.44 -6.23
C VAL A 77 12.88 -5.66 -6.44
N ALA A 78 13.47 -6.84 -6.71
CA ALA A 78 12.71 -8.07 -6.92
C ALA A 78 11.92 -8.52 -5.68
N THR A 79 12.47 -8.27 -4.49
CA THR A 79 11.83 -8.57 -3.20
C THR A 79 10.80 -7.52 -2.80
N LEU A 80 11.07 -6.22 -2.97
CA LEU A 80 10.19 -5.12 -2.51
C LEU A 80 9.15 -4.70 -3.56
N GLY A 81 9.32 -5.07 -4.83
CA GLY A 81 8.41 -4.65 -5.90
C GLY A 81 8.42 -3.13 -6.17
N ILE A 82 9.33 -2.39 -5.55
CA ILE A 82 9.48 -0.94 -5.68
C ILE A 82 10.45 -0.66 -6.82
N GLN A 83 10.00 0.11 -7.81
CA GLN A 83 10.81 0.47 -8.98
C GLN A 83 11.46 1.85 -8.84
N ALA A 84 10.80 2.77 -8.15
CA ALA A 84 11.29 4.11 -7.91
C ALA A 84 10.62 4.72 -6.68
N VAL A 85 11.29 5.69 -6.05
CA VAL A 85 10.74 6.54 -5.01
C VAL A 85 10.53 7.93 -5.60
N LEU A 86 9.26 8.35 -5.70
CA LEU A 86 8.88 9.62 -6.30
C LEU A 86 8.77 10.73 -5.25
N PRO A 87 8.86 12.02 -5.65
CA PRO A 87 8.41 13.11 -4.80
C PRO A 87 6.95 12.90 -4.40
N ALA A 88 6.61 13.30 -3.17
CA ALA A 88 5.26 13.24 -2.65
C ALA A 88 4.97 14.51 -1.85
N SER A 89 3.73 14.95 -1.91
CA SER A 89 3.17 16.08 -1.18
C SER A 89 1.89 15.66 -0.46
N GLU A 90 1.43 16.46 0.49
CA GLU A 90 0.15 16.20 1.18
C GLU A 90 -1.04 16.18 0.21
N ASP A 91 -0.99 16.99 -0.85
CA ASP A 91 -2.02 17.07 -1.89
C ASP A 91 -2.21 15.72 -2.61
N ASP A 92 -1.15 14.95 -2.83
CA ASP A 92 -1.21 13.62 -3.43
C ASP A 92 -2.08 12.65 -2.59
N TYR A 93 -2.15 12.90 -1.28
CA TYR A 93 -2.88 12.10 -0.30
C TYR A 93 -4.27 12.65 0.05
N GLN A 94 -4.66 13.82 -0.49
CA GLN A 94 -5.98 14.42 -0.25
C GLN A 94 -7.13 13.47 -0.61
N VAL A 95 -6.93 12.60 -1.61
CA VAL A 95 -7.93 11.58 -2.00
C VAL A 95 -8.28 10.62 -0.85
N LEU A 96 -7.32 10.30 0.03
CA LEU A 96 -7.57 9.44 1.19
C LEU A 96 -8.47 10.13 2.22
N LEU A 97 -8.29 11.43 2.43
CA LEU A 97 -9.14 12.23 3.30
C LEU A 97 -10.58 12.32 2.73
N ASN A 98 -10.71 12.38 1.40
CA ASN A 98 -12.01 12.32 0.75
C ASN A 98 -12.70 10.97 0.96
N TYR A 99 -11.94 9.85 0.93
CA TYR A 99 -12.48 8.53 1.26
C TYR A 99 -12.95 8.44 2.71
N GLN A 100 -12.18 9.00 3.64
CA GLN A 100 -12.57 9.08 5.06
C GLN A 100 -13.87 9.88 5.24
N GLN A 101 -13.98 11.05 4.60
CA GLN A 101 -15.18 11.90 4.64
C GLN A 101 -16.39 11.16 4.07
N ALA A 102 -16.23 10.47 2.94
CA ALA A 102 -17.28 9.68 2.31
C ALA A 102 -17.75 8.54 3.22
N ALA A 103 -16.81 7.82 3.84
CA ALA A 103 -17.13 6.77 4.82
C ALA A 103 -17.90 7.33 6.03
N ALA A 104 -17.47 8.46 6.58
CA ALA A 104 -18.17 9.12 7.68
C ALA A 104 -19.60 9.55 7.29
N THR A 105 -19.76 10.13 6.10
CA THR A 105 -21.07 10.54 5.56
C THR A 105 -22.00 9.34 5.34
N ALA A 106 -21.43 8.19 4.94
CA ALA A 106 -22.16 6.94 4.79
C ALA A 106 -22.48 6.23 6.12
N GLY A 107 -22.13 6.80 7.27
CA GLY A 107 -22.42 6.22 8.59
C GLY A 107 -21.34 5.24 9.09
N TYR A 108 -20.16 5.24 8.49
CA TYR A 108 -19.00 4.42 8.89
C TYR A 108 -17.81 5.26 9.43
N PRO A 109 -18.01 6.20 10.37
CA PRO A 109 -16.89 6.99 10.92
C PRO A 109 -15.94 6.14 11.79
N HIS A 110 -16.42 5.02 12.32
CA HIS A 110 -15.67 4.05 13.09
C HIS A 110 -16.09 2.63 12.69
N LEU A 111 -15.12 1.77 12.38
CA LEU A 111 -15.35 0.34 12.16
C LEU A 111 -15.30 -0.38 13.52
N ARG A 112 -16.24 -1.30 13.76
CA ARG A 112 -16.29 -2.15 14.97
C ARG A 112 -15.90 -3.58 14.63
#